data_AF-A0A134A2Y6-F1
#
_entry.id   AF-A0A134A2Y6-F1
#
_cell.length_a   1.000
_cell.length_b   1.000
_cell.length_c   1.000
_cell.angle_alpha   90.00
_cell.angle_beta   90.00
_cell.angle_gamma   90.00
#
_symmetry.space_group_name_H-M   'P 1'
#
loop_
_entity.id
_entity.type
_entity.pdbx_description
1 polymer ?
#
loop_
_entity_poly.entity_id
_entity_poly.type
_entity_poly.pdbx_seq_one_letter_code
_entity_poly.pdbx_strand_id
1 'polypeptide(L)'
;MYLTLKQQVKHLSKKEFKNLKYLCHIAKNLKNQAIYNVRQHYFKNKKYLSYNENYKILKNSENYKKLNSNMAQQILKEVDESFKSFFALLKLAKNGQYDNKKIKLPKYLAKDGFTTLVIGFVRLKNGMLIIPYSNLFKKTHQEVK
;
A
#
# COMPACT_ATOMS: atom_id res chain seq x y z
N MET A 1 21.94 4.81 13.44
CA MET A 1 22.31 4.00 12.27
C MET A 1 21.37 2.81 12.20
N TYR A 2 20.47 2.75 11.21
CA TYR A 2 19.58 1.58 11.05
C TYR A 2 20.33 0.47 10.32
N LEU A 3 20.54 -0.67 10.98
CA LEU A 3 21.09 -1.86 10.34
C LEU A 3 20.07 -2.38 9.32
N THR A 4 20.40 -2.29 8.04
CA THR A 4 19.56 -2.77 6.95
C THR A 4 20.16 -4.04 6.36
N LEU A 5 19.39 -5.13 6.38
CA LEU A 5 19.74 -6.37 5.70
C LEU A 5 18.95 -6.49 4.40
N LYS A 6 19.65 -6.73 3.29
CA LYS A 6 19.01 -7.05 2.00
C LYS A 6 19.26 -8.51 1.69
N GLN A 7 18.20 -9.31 1.64
CA GLN A 7 18.25 -10.71 1.27
C GLN A 7 17.44 -10.94 0.00
N GLN A 8 18.01 -11.66 -0.96
CA GLN A 8 17.25 -12.23 -2.07
C GLN A 8 16.69 -13.57 -1.62
N VAL A 9 15.37 -13.71 -1.67
CA VAL A 9 14.72 -14.97 -1.33
C VAL A 9 15.04 -15.98 -2.45
N LYS A 10 15.85 -16.97 -2.12
CA LYS A 10 16.18 -18.12 -2.98
C LYS A 10 15.40 -19.33 -2.44
N HIS A 11 15.08 -20.32 -3.29
CA HIS A 11 14.38 -21.57 -2.91
C HIS A 11 12.87 -21.50 -2.66
N LEU A 12 12.16 -20.48 -3.15
CA LEU A 12 10.69 -20.53 -3.21
C LEU A 12 10.25 -21.58 -4.23
N SER A 13 9.29 -22.43 -3.84
CA SER A 13 8.57 -23.26 -4.80
C SER A 13 7.78 -22.37 -5.78
N LYS A 14 7.47 -22.92 -6.95
CA LYS A 14 6.65 -22.25 -7.98
C LYS A 14 5.31 -21.76 -7.43
N LYS A 15 4.73 -22.49 -6.47
CA LYS A 15 3.46 -22.14 -5.82
C LYS A 15 3.62 -20.95 -4.89
N GLU A 16 4.64 -20.95 -4.03
CA GLU A 16 4.90 -19.86 -3.09
C GLU A 16 5.23 -18.55 -3.80
N PHE A 17 6.05 -18.62 -4.85
CA PHE A 17 6.35 -17.45 -5.69
C PHE A 17 5.09 -16.87 -6.32
N LYS A 18 4.20 -17.71 -6.87
CA LYS A 18 2.91 -17.27 -7.43
C LYS A 18 2.02 -16.61 -6.38
N ASN A 19 1.95 -17.16 -5.16
CA ASN A 19 1.17 -16.60 -4.08
C ASN A 19 1.67 -15.20 -3.67
N LEU A 20 2.98 -15.05 -3.50
CA LEU A 20 3.60 -13.76 -3.19
C LEU A 20 3.37 -12.74 -4.31
N LYS A 21 3.58 -13.14 -5.57
CA LYS A 21 3.33 -12.28 -6.73
C LYS A 21 1.87 -11.82 -6.79
N TYR A 22 0.93 -12.72 -6.49
CA TYR A 22 -0.49 -12.39 -6.40
C TYR A 22 -0.78 -11.40 -5.27
N LEU A 23 -0.23 -11.58 -4.08
CA LEU A 23 -0.38 -10.63 -2.97
C LEU A 23 0.17 -9.24 -3.32
N CYS A 24 1.33 -9.15 -3.98
CA CYS A 24 1.87 -7.87 -4.45
C CYS A 24 0.94 -7.18 -5.48
N HIS A 25 0.22 -7.95 -6.29
CA HIS A 25 -0.76 -7.43 -7.23
C HIS A 25 -2.03 -6.92 -6.52
N ILE A 26 -2.52 -7.67 -5.52
CA ILE A 26 -3.64 -7.25 -4.66
C ILE A 26 -3.29 -5.98 -3.88
N ALA A 27 -2.07 -5.88 -3.36
CA ALA A 27 -1.56 -4.68 -2.71
C ALA A 27 -1.57 -3.48 -3.66
N LYS A 28 -1.17 -3.67 -4.92
CA LYS A 28 -1.26 -2.63 -5.95
C LYS A 28 -2.71 -2.22 -6.20
N ASN A 29 -3.65 -3.18 -6.25
CA ASN A 29 -5.07 -2.87 -6.41
C ASN A 29 -5.62 -2.05 -5.24
N LEU A 30 -5.28 -2.42 -4.00
CA LEU A 30 -5.66 -1.64 -2.81
C LEU A 30 -5.08 -0.22 -2.87
N LYS A 31 -3.82 -0.08 -3.26
CA LYS A 31 -3.16 1.23 -3.43
C LYS A 31 -3.90 2.10 -4.46
N ASN A 32 -4.26 1.52 -5.60
CA ASN A 32 -5.04 2.22 -6.63
C ASN A 32 -6.46 2.60 -6.15
N GLN A 33 -7.13 1.74 -5.37
CA GLN A 33 -8.43 2.08 -4.76
C GLN A 33 -8.31 3.24 -3.77
N ALA A 34 -7.27 3.25 -2.95
CA ALA A 34 -6.99 4.34 -2.02
C ALA A 34 -6.72 5.66 -2.74
N ILE A 35 -5.89 5.63 -3.79
CA ILE A 35 -5.61 6.79 -4.64
C ILE A 35 -6.90 7.27 -5.32
N TYR A 36 -7.73 6.35 -5.81
CA TYR A 36 -9.00 6.68 -6.45
C TYR A 36 -9.91 7.47 -5.50
N ASN A 37 -10.13 6.96 -4.28
CA ASN A 37 -11.01 7.62 -3.31
C ASN A 37 -10.56 9.06 -3.01
N VAL A 38 -9.27 9.27 -2.76
CA VAL A 38 -8.73 10.61 -2.47
C VAL A 38 -8.87 11.54 -3.69
N ARG A 39 -8.57 11.05 -4.91
CA ARG A 39 -8.71 11.84 -6.14
C ARG A 39 -10.15 12.24 -6.40
N GLN A 40 -11.10 11.30 -6.31
CA GLN A 40 -12.51 11.59 -6.54
C GLN A 40 -13.05 12.59 -5.52
N HIS A 41 -12.71 12.42 -4.24
CA HIS A 41 -13.08 13.36 -3.20
C HIS A 41 -12.48 14.75 -3.45
N TYR A 42 -11.21 14.83 -3.84
CA TYR A 42 -10.55 16.08 -4.17
C TYR A 42 -11.17 16.76 -5.39
N PHE A 43 -11.49 16.02 -6.46
CA PHE A 43 -12.09 16.62 -7.65
C PHE A 43 -13.48 17.18 -7.39
N LYS A 44 -14.30 16.48 -6.60
CA LYS A 44 -15.66 16.90 -6.26
C LYS A 44 -15.69 18.05 -5.25
N ASN A 45 -14.90 17.95 -4.17
CA ASN A 45 -15.04 18.82 -3.00
C ASN A 45 -13.89 19.82 -2.84
N LYS A 46 -12.81 19.68 -3.62
CA LYS A 46 -11.53 20.41 -3.47
C LYS A 46 -10.91 20.26 -2.07
N LYS A 47 -11.28 19.20 -1.35
CA LYS A 47 -10.83 18.88 0.01
C LYS A 47 -9.97 17.62 0.04
N TYR A 48 -9.21 17.48 1.13
CA TYR A 48 -8.42 16.29 1.40
C TYR A 48 -9.29 15.21 2.08
N LEU A 49 -9.25 13.98 1.55
CA LEU A 49 -9.80 12.80 2.23
C LEU A 49 -8.73 12.20 3.14
N SER A 50 -8.93 12.23 4.44
CA SER A 50 -7.95 11.74 5.40
C SER A 50 -7.77 10.22 5.33
N TYR A 51 -6.62 9.73 5.82
CA TYR A 51 -6.38 8.30 6.04
C TYR A 51 -7.55 7.59 6.74
N ASN A 52 -8.06 8.16 7.84
CA ASN A 52 -9.11 7.53 8.64
C ASN A 52 -10.41 7.37 7.86
N GLU A 53 -10.79 8.37 7.05
CA GLU A 53 -11.98 8.31 6.21
C GLU A 53 -11.78 7.28 5.09
N ASN A 54 -10.63 7.30 4.41
CA ASN A 54 -10.32 6.35 3.35
C ASN A 54 -10.26 4.91 3.88
N TYR A 55 -9.70 4.71 5.06
CA TYR A 55 -9.70 3.43 5.77
C TYR A 55 -11.12 2.93 6.06
N LYS A 56 -12.02 3.80 6.56
CA LYS A 56 -13.42 3.43 6.81
C LYS A 56 -14.12 2.93 5.55
N ILE A 57 -13.81 3.52 4.40
CA ILE A 57 -14.33 3.10 3.09
C ILE A 57 -13.74 1.74 2.69
N LEU A 58 -12.42 1.56 2.82
CA LEU A 58 -11.72 0.41 2.26
C LEU A 58 -11.61 -0.82 3.17
N LYS A 59 -11.83 -0.69 4.48
CA LYS A 59 -11.71 -1.83 5.44
C LYS A 59 -12.55 -3.05 5.06
N ASN A 60 -13.67 -2.82 4.37
CA ASN A 60 -14.59 -3.88 3.94
C ASN A 60 -14.36 -4.35 2.49
N SER A 61 -13.45 -3.70 1.76
CA SER A 61 -13.14 -4.06 0.37
C SER A 61 -12.47 -5.42 0.27
N GLU A 62 -12.64 -6.07 -0.88
CA GLU A 62 -12.08 -7.39 -1.15
C GLU A 62 -10.54 -7.38 -1.08
N ASN A 63 -9.88 -6.38 -1.67
CA ASN A 63 -8.43 -6.28 -1.66
C ASN A 63 -7.88 -6.08 -0.24
N TYR A 64 -8.55 -5.27 0.59
CA TYR A 64 -8.18 -5.09 1.99
C TYR A 64 -8.29 -6.42 2.76
N LYS A 65 -9.42 -7.13 2.63
CA LYS A 65 -9.66 -8.42 3.33
C LYS A 65 -8.73 -9.55 2.87
N LYS A 66 -8.22 -9.50 1.63
CA LYS A 66 -7.24 -10.45 1.10
C LYS A 66 -5.83 -10.24 1.65
N LEU A 67 -5.50 -9.03 2.13
CA LEU A 67 -4.20 -8.71 2.72
C LEU A 67 -4.28 -8.79 4.26
N ASN A 68 -3.13 -8.99 4.89
CA ASN A 68 -3.04 -8.80 6.32
C ASN A 68 -3.37 -7.34 6.67
N SER A 69 -4.16 -7.12 7.73
CA SER A 69 -4.63 -5.78 8.11
C SER A 69 -3.50 -4.77 8.30
N ASN A 70 -2.35 -5.18 8.86
CA ASN A 70 -1.22 -4.27 9.06
C ASN A 70 -0.57 -3.87 7.73
N MET A 71 -0.40 -4.83 6.81
CA MET A 71 0.09 -4.55 5.46
C MET A 71 -0.87 -3.61 4.71
N ALA A 72 -2.17 -3.91 4.77
CA ALA A 72 -3.20 -3.12 4.11
C ALA A 72 -3.23 -1.68 4.64
N GLN A 73 -3.16 -1.48 5.96
CA GLN A 73 -3.07 -0.15 6.57
C GLN A 73 -1.78 0.58 6.17
N GLN A 74 -0.64 -0.10 6.10
CA GLN A 74 0.61 0.53 5.67
C GLN A 74 0.51 1.06 4.22
N ILE A 75 -0.14 0.31 3.32
CA ILE A 75 -0.41 0.77 1.95
C ILE A 75 -1.28 2.04 1.95
N LEU A 76 -2.32 2.08 2.79
CA LEU A 76 -3.16 3.26 2.92
C LEU A 76 -2.39 4.47 3.49
N LYS A 77 -1.46 4.25 4.42
CA LYS A 77 -0.59 5.30 4.98
C LYS A 77 0.38 5.85 3.95
N GLU A 78 1.01 5.01 3.13
CA GLU A 78 1.86 5.48 2.02
C GLU A 78 1.09 6.39 1.05
N VAL A 79 -0.17 6.06 0.78
CA VAL A 79 -1.04 6.90 -0.05
C VAL A 79 -1.35 8.23 0.66
N ASP A 80 -1.73 8.19 1.94
CA ASP A 80 -1.97 9.39 2.77
C ASP A 80 -0.74 10.31 2.81
N GLU A 81 0.46 9.77 3.01
CA GLU A 81 1.72 10.52 2.97
C GLU A 81 1.96 11.18 1.61
N SER A 82 1.78 10.43 0.52
CA SER A 82 1.93 10.97 -0.84
C SER A 82 0.95 12.13 -1.12
N PHE A 83 -0.28 12.03 -0.65
CA PHE A 83 -1.26 13.11 -0.78
C PHE A 83 -0.98 14.29 0.15
N LYS A 84 -0.54 14.05 1.39
CA LYS A 84 -0.11 15.13 2.30
C LYS A 84 0.99 15.97 1.66
N SER A 85 2.00 15.34 1.06
CA SER A 85 3.04 16.05 0.30
C SER A 85 2.45 16.86 -0.87
N PHE A 86 1.52 16.28 -1.63
CA PHE A 86 0.84 17.00 -2.71
C PHE A 86 0.09 18.24 -2.22
N PHE A 87 -0.70 18.14 -1.14
CA PHE A 87 -1.43 19.28 -0.59
C PHE A 87 -0.52 20.33 0.06
N ALA A 88 0.59 19.91 0.67
CA ALA A 88 1.60 20.82 1.19
C ALA A 88 2.24 21.65 0.06
N LEU A 89 2.59 21.01 -1.06
CA LEU A 89 3.11 21.70 -2.24
C LEU A 89 2.09 22.69 -2.82
N LEU A 90 0.81 22.33 -2.88
CA LEU A 90 -0.25 23.25 -3.31
C LEU A 90 -0.32 24.50 -2.42
N LYS A 91 -0.14 24.35 -1.11
CA LYS A 91 -0.10 25.48 -0.17
C LYS A 91 1.12 26.38 -0.43
N LEU A 92 2.29 25.79 -0.66
CA LEU A 92 3.50 26.56 -0.96
C LEU A 92 3.39 27.33 -2.29
N ALA A 93 2.81 26.72 -3.32
CA ALA A 93 2.60 27.38 -4.59
C ALA A 93 1.61 28.55 -4.51
N LYS A 94 0.55 28.43 -3.69
CA LYS A 94 -0.37 29.55 -3.41
C LYS A 94 0.34 30.73 -2.75
N ASN A 95 1.37 30.46 -1.96
CA ASN A 95 2.18 31.48 -1.29
C ASN A 95 3.34 32.00 -2.16
N GLY A 96 3.44 31.59 -3.43
CA GLY A 96 4.54 31.98 -4.33
C GLY A 96 5.88 31.29 -4.03
N GLN A 97 5.93 30.33 -3.10
CA GLN A 97 7.16 29.67 -2.66
C GLN A 97 7.49 28.40 -3.47
N TYR A 98 6.62 28.01 -4.41
CA TYR A 98 6.82 26.82 -5.24
C TYR A 98 6.17 26.98 -6.61
N ASP A 99 6.79 26.42 -7.64
CA ASP A 99 6.24 26.45 -8.99
C ASP A 99 5.07 25.48 -9.13
N ASN A 100 3.89 26.02 -9.41
CA ASN A 100 2.67 25.24 -9.60
C ASN A 100 2.79 24.21 -10.73
N LYS A 101 3.60 24.48 -11.78
CA LYS A 101 3.80 23.55 -12.92
C LYS A 101 4.52 22.26 -12.51
N LYS A 102 5.25 22.27 -11.39
CA LYS A 102 5.99 21.10 -10.88
C LYS A 102 5.12 20.19 -10.02
N ILE A 103 3.95 20.65 -9.57
CA ILE A 103 3.06 19.88 -8.72
C ILE A 103 2.33 18.82 -9.54
N LYS A 104 2.50 17.55 -9.16
CA LYS A 104 1.85 16.42 -9.83
C LYS A 104 0.97 15.67 -8.84
N LEU A 105 -0.27 15.46 -9.25
CA LEU A 105 -1.22 14.64 -8.50
C LEU A 105 -0.72 13.18 -8.44
N PRO A 106 -0.77 12.50 -7.28
CA PRO A 106 -0.39 11.10 -7.17
C PRO A 106 -1.08 10.23 -8.22
N LYS A 107 -0.29 9.43 -8.94
CA LYS A 107 -0.74 8.63 -10.09
C LYS A 107 -1.10 7.21 -9.66
N TYR A 108 -2.01 6.61 -10.42
CA TYR A 108 -2.25 5.17 -10.32
C TYR A 108 -1.01 4.38 -10.74
N LEU A 109 -0.86 3.21 -10.14
CA LEU A 109 0.09 2.19 -10.56
C LEU A 109 -0.44 1.47 -11.80
N ALA A 110 0.48 0.98 -12.64
CA ALA A 110 0.15 0.27 -13.88
C ALA A 110 -0.77 -0.94 -13.64
N LYS A 111 -1.61 -1.25 -14.63
CA LYS A 111 -2.61 -2.33 -14.56
C LYS A 111 -1.97 -3.67 -14.20
N ASP A 112 -0.87 -4.03 -14.86
CA ASP A 112 -0.14 -5.29 -14.61
C ASP A 112 1.04 -5.10 -13.63
N GLY A 113 1.05 -3.96 -12.92
CA GLY A 113 2.07 -3.64 -11.93
C GLY A 113 1.89 -4.36 -10.60
N PHE A 114 2.86 -4.11 -9.72
CA PHE A 114 2.95 -4.65 -8.37
C PHE A 114 3.37 -3.52 -7.42
N THR A 115 3.11 -3.68 -6.13
CA THR A 115 3.68 -2.82 -5.08
C THR A 115 4.29 -3.69 -4.00
N THR A 116 5.23 -3.12 -3.25
CA THR A 116 5.90 -3.80 -2.14
C THR A 116 4.89 -4.15 -1.04
N LEU A 117 5.06 -5.34 -0.45
CA LEU A 117 4.38 -5.72 0.77
C LEU A 117 5.24 -5.31 1.96
N VAL A 118 4.72 -4.42 2.80
CA VAL A 118 5.44 -3.95 3.98
C VAL A 118 4.91 -4.67 5.22
N ILE A 119 5.81 -5.41 5.89
CA ILE A 119 5.50 -6.13 7.13
C ILE A 119 5.92 -5.26 8.31
N GLY A 120 4.96 -4.56 8.94
CA GLY A 120 5.24 -3.72 10.10
C GLY A 120 5.59 -4.51 11.37
N PHE A 121 5.01 -5.70 11.54
CA PHE A 121 5.24 -6.57 12.69
C PHE A 121 5.86 -7.89 12.23
N VAL A 122 7.19 -7.91 12.21
CA VAL A 122 7.98 -9.10 11.83
C VAL A 122 7.89 -10.11 12.98
N ARG A 123 7.44 -11.33 12.68
CA ARG A 123 7.43 -12.45 13.62
C ARG A 123 8.31 -13.56 13.07
N LEU A 124 9.29 -13.98 13.86
CA LEU A 124 10.16 -15.10 13.54
C LEU A 124 9.70 -16.34 14.30
N LYS A 125 9.63 -17.48 13.61
CA LYS A 125 9.38 -18.80 14.22
C LYS A 125 10.55 -19.70 13.87
N ASN A 126 11.29 -20.17 14.87
CA ASN A 126 12.51 -20.97 14.68
C ASN A 126 13.52 -20.30 13.74
N GLY A 127 13.70 -18.97 13.87
CA GLY A 127 14.59 -18.19 13.01
C GLY A 127 14.07 -17.90 11.59
N MET A 128 12.89 -18.39 11.20
CA MET A 128 12.30 -18.15 9.88
C MET A 128 11.21 -17.07 9.92
N LEU A 129 11.15 -16.25 8.87
CA LEU A 129 10.10 -15.25 8.67
C LEU A 129 8.86 -15.90 8.05
N ILE A 130 7.76 -15.92 8.79
CA ILE A 130 6.48 -16.35 8.22
C ILE A 130 5.76 -15.15 7.64
N ILE A 131 5.42 -15.20 6.36
CA ILE A 131 4.70 -14.10 5.69
C ILE A 131 3.28 -14.02 6.27
N PRO A 132 2.88 -12.88 6.87
CA PRO A 132 1.59 -12.80 7.53
C PRO A 132 0.48 -12.68 6.49
N TYR A 133 -0.33 -13.73 6.38
CA TYR A 133 -1.50 -13.76 5.54
C TYR A 133 -2.75 -13.29 6.28
N SER A 134 -3.76 -12.85 5.53
CA SER A 134 -5.09 -12.58 6.09
C SER A 134 -5.81 -13.89 6.41
N ASN A 135 -6.79 -13.85 7.31
CA ASN A 135 -7.61 -15.03 7.62
C ASN A 135 -8.32 -15.59 6.38
N LEU A 136 -8.70 -14.72 5.44
CA LEU A 136 -9.30 -15.14 4.17
C LEU A 136 -8.29 -15.86 3.28
N PHE A 137 -7.08 -15.32 3.17
CA PHE A 137 -6.04 -15.87 2.29
C PHE A 137 -5.48 -17.19 2.82
N LYS A 138 -5.34 -17.34 4.15
CA LYS A 138 -4.87 -18.57 4.81
C LYS A 138 -5.75 -19.79 4.57
N LYS A 139 -7.06 -19.61 4.32
CA LYS A 139 -7.98 -20.74 4.10
C LYS A 139 -7.65 -21.55 2.85
N THR A 140 -7.06 -20.90 1.85
CA THR A 140 -6.82 -21.50 0.52
C THR A 140 -5.32 -21.61 0.16
N HIS A 141 -4.43 -21.00 0.95
CA HIS A 141 -3.00 -20.94 0.69
C HIS A 141 -2.19 -21.37 1.91
N GLN A 142 -1.18 -22.22 1.67
CA GLN A 142 -0.17 -22.55 2.68
C GLN A 142 0.76 -21.37 2.91
N GLU A 143 1.19 -21.19 4.16
CA GLU A 143 2.10 -20.12 4.57
C GLU A 143 3.48 -20.28 3.90
N VAL A 144 4.06 -19.15 3.50
CA VAL A 144 5.42 -19.07 2.96
C VAL A 144 6.37 -18.77 4.12
N LYS A 145 7.48 -19.53 4.19
CA LYS A 145 8.51 -19.44 5.22
C LYS A 145 9.83 -18.94 4.65
#